data_AF-A0AA44F666-F1
#
_entry.id   AF-A0AA44F666-F1
#
_cell.length_a   1.000
_cell.length_b   1.000
_cell.length_c   1.000
_cell.angle_alpha   90.00
_cell.angle_beta   90.00
_cell.angle_gamma   90.00
#
_symmetry.space_group_name_H-M   'P 1'
#
loop_
_entity.id
_entity.type
_entity.pdbx_description
1 polymer ?
#
loop_
_entity_poly.entity_id
_entity_poly.type
_entity_poly.pdbx_seq_one_letter_code
_entity_poly.pdbx_strand_id
1 'polypeptide(L)'
;MSKATHNPTAGAMPQAEVSATAGTIKTVLILAGLAVLIAAPMFVYPIFLMKLLCFALFACAFNLLIGYTGLLSFGHAAFFGGAAYFTAYSVKEWGVTPEIGLLIGMAGAALLGLVIGFFAIRRQGIYFAMITLALSQMFYFFCLQAPFTHGEDGLQGVPRGHLFGLLDLNAPLNIYYTVLAAFVLALLVIWRFVNSPFGMILKSIRENEQRAISLGYSVQRYKLGAFVMSAALAGLAGGLKALVFQFATLTDVAWQMSGEVILMTLLGGIGTMIGPIFGAGLVVALQNYLATSDFPVTIITGLVFMACVLVFRRGLIGEFYASRLGRRLGFQHRG
;
A
#
# COMPACT_ATOMS: atom_id res chain seq x y z
N MET A 1 30.98 -47.90 -45.18
CA MET A 1 30.03 -48.92 -44.68
C MET A 1 30.03 -48.85 -43.15
N SER A 2 29.00 -48.26 -42.55
CA SER A 2 27.90 -48.97 -41.85
C SER A 2 28.21 -49.07 -40.34
N LYS A 3 27.38 -48.65 -39.37
CA LYS A 3 26.01 -48.13 -39.36
C LYS A 3 25.80 -47.44 -38.00
N ALA A 4 24.95 -46.42 -38.00
CA ALA A 4 24.32 -45.88 -36.80
C ALA A 4 23.48 -46.95 -36.08
N THR A 5 23.46 -46.90 -34.75
CA THR A 5 22.36 -47.44 -33.94
C THR A 5 21.84 -46.35 -33.03
N HIS A 6 20.66 -45.88 -33.43
CA HIS A 6 19.70 -45.05 -32.71
C HIS A 6 19.41 -45.59 -31.30
N ASN A 7 19.30 -44.71 -30.31
CA ASN A 7 18.33 -44.90 -29.22
C ASN A 7 17.62 -43.56 -28.98
N PRO A 8 16.37 -43.37 -29.46
CA PRO A 8 15.54 -42.23 -29.10
C PRO A 8 14.71 -42.54 -27.83
N THR A 9 14.13 -41.51 -27.24
CA THR A 9 13.12 -41.53 -26.16
C THR A 9 13.61 -41.66 -24.70
N ALA A 10 14.28 -40.62 -24.20
CA ALA A 10 13.97 -40.11 -22.87
C ALA A 10 12.97 -38.96 -23.05
N GLY A 11 11.71 -39.21 -22.69
CA GLY A 11 10.59 -38.28 -22.90
C GLY A 11 10.86 -36.93 -22.25
N ALA A 12 11.00 -35.90 -23.09
CA ALA A 12 10.88 -34.52 -22.65
C ALA A 12 9.43 -34.30 -22.20
N MET A 13 9.21 -34.14 -20.89
CA MET A 13 7.93 -33.63 -20.39
C MET A 13 7.67 -32.25 -21.04
N PRO A 14 6.45 -31.96 -21.52
CA PRO A 14 6.19 -30.70 -22.21
C PRO A 14 6.29 -29.54 -21.21
N GLN A 15 7.27 -28.66 -21.39
CA GLN A 15 7.41 -27.41 -20.61
C GLN A 15 6.16 -26.51 -20.71
N ALA A 16 5.29 -26.76 -21.70
CA ALA A 16 4.01 -26.08 -21.90
C ALA A 16 2.96 -26.42 -20.83
N GLU A 17 2.91 -27.65 -20.31
CA GLU A 17 1.90 -28.05 -19.32
C GLU A 17 2.15 -27.38 -17.96
N VAL A 18 3.41 -27.29 -17.52
CA VAL A 18 3.80 -26.69 -16.23
C VAL A 18 3.47 -25.19 -16.17
N SER A 19 3.55 -24.48 -17.29
CA SER A 19 3.23 -23.05 -17.40
C SER A 19 1.73 -22.77 -17.28
N ALA A 20 0.89 -23.60 -17.91
CA ALA A 20 -0.56 -23.48 -17.85
C ALA A 20 -1.10 -23.77 -16.45
N THR A 21 -0.59 -24.80 -15.76
CA THR A 21 -1.03 -25.16 -14.41
C THR A 21 -0.66 -24.08 -13.38
N ALA A 22 0.52 -23.46 -13.50
CA ALA A 22 0.95 -22.38 -12.60
C ALA A 22 0.13 -21.09 -12.76
N GLY A 23 -0.36 -20.79 -13.98
CA GLY A 23 -1.28 -19.69 -14.23
C GLY A 23 -2.64 -19.92 -13.59
N THR A 24 -3.21 -21.12 -13.76
CA THR A 24 -4.51 -21.49 -13.18
C THR A 24 -4.48 -21.48 -11.65
N ILE A 25 -3.42 -21.99 -11.01
CA ILE A 25 -3.29 -22.00 -9.54
C ILE A 25 -3.25 -20.57 -8.97
N LYS A 26 -2.53 -19.65 -9.62
CA LYS A 26 -2.47 -18.24 -9.18
C LYS A 26 -3.83 -17.57 -9.27
N THR A 27 -4.56 -17.78 -10.37
CA THR A 27 -5.90 -17.24 -10.55
C THR A 27 -6.87 -17.80 -9.52
N VAL A 28 -6.82 -19.10 -9.25
CA VAL A 28 -7.65 -19.74 -8.21
C VAL A 28 -7.35 -19.17 -6.82
N LEU A 29 -6.08 -18.95 -6.47
CA LEU A 29 -5.72 -18.35 -5.18
C LEU A 29 -6.19 -16.89 -5.04
N ILE A 30 -6.12 -16.10 -6.12
CA ILE A 30 -6.62 -14.72 -6.13
C ILE A 30 -8.15 -14.71 -5.98
N LEU A 31 -8.85 -15.57 -6.73
CA LEU A 31 -10.30 -15.69 -6.64
C LEU A 31 -10.75 -16.19 -5.26
N ALA A 32 -10.03 -17.15 -4.67
CA ALA A 32 -10.27 -17.61 -3.32
C ALA A 32 -10.06 -16.49 -2.29
N GLY A 33 -8.98 -15.71 -2.42
CA GLY A 33 -8.72 -14.56 -1.56
C GLY A 33 -9.82 -13.48 -1.67
N LEU A 34 -10.31 -13.21 -2.88
CA LEU A 34 -11.42 -12.29 -3.10
C LEU A 34 -12.73 -12.82 -2.49
N ALA A 35 -13.03 -14.10 -2.66
CA ALA A 35 -14.20 -14.74 -2.07
C ALA A 35 -14.17 -14.69 -0.54
N VAL A 36 -13.00 -14.92 0.06
CA VAL A 36 -12.79 -14.78 1.52
C VAL A 36 -13.05 -13.35 1.95
N LEU A 37 -12.54 -12.34 1.25
CA LEU A 37 -12.80 -10.94 1.58
C LEU A 37 -14.29 -10.62 1.50
N ILE A 38 -14.99 -11.03 0.44
CA ILE A 38 -16.44 -10.80 0.29
C ILE A 38 -17.23 -11.43 1.46
N ALA A 39 -16.87 -12.63 1.89
CA ALA A 39 -17.54 -13.33 2.99
C ALA A 39 -17.08 -12.90 4.39
N ALA A 40 -15.95 -12.20 4.51
CA ALA A 40 -15.33 -11.87 5.79
C ALA A 40 -16.22 -11.07 6.78
N PRO A 41 -17.09 -10.12 6.35
CA PRO A 41 -17.99 -9.42 7.25
C PRO A 41 -18.98 -10.32 8.00
N MET A 42 -19.21 -11.54 7.51
CA MET A 42 -20.10 -12.51 8.17
C MET A 42 -19.45 -13.14 9.41
N PHE A 43 -18.12 -13.11 9.50
CA PHE A 43 -17.36 -13.78 10.56
C PHE A 43 -16.59 -12.81 11.47
N VAL A 44 -16.29 -11.61 10.96
CA VAL A 44 -15.43 -10.64 11.65
C VAL A 44 -16.07 -9.26 11.61
N TYR A 45 -15.86 -8.49 12.68
CA TYR A 45 -16.42 -7.15 12.82
C TYR A 45 -16.06 -6.23 11.63
N PRO A 46 -17.05 -5.67 10.91
CA PRO A 46 -16.80 -4.93 9.66
C PRO A 46 -15.87 -3.73 9.79
N ILE A 47 -15.91 -2.99 10.91
CA ILE A 47 -15.06 -1.80 11.11
C ILE A 47 -13.59 -2.19 11.21
N PHE A 48 -13.28 -3.32 11.88
CA PHE A 48 -11.92 -3.84 11.94
C PHE A 48 -11.41 -4.23 10.55
N LEU A 49 -12.26 -4.90 9.76
CA LEU A 49 -11.97 -5.25 8.37
C LEU A 49 -11.70 -4.02 7.49
N MET A 50 -12.52 -2.99 7.60
CA MET A 50 -12.32 -1.74 6.86
C MET A 50 -11.03 -1.05 7.27
N LYS A 51 -10.69 -1.03 8.57
CA LYS A 51 -9.39 -0.56 9.06
C LYS A 51 -8.26 -1.32 8.38
N LEU A 52 -8.31 -2.64 8.42
CA LEU A 52 -7.32 -3.52 7.80
C LEU A 52 -7.16 -3.21 6.30
N LEU A 53 -8.26 -3.07 5.56
CA LEU A 53 -8.24 -2.75 4.13
C LEU A 53 -7.62 -1.37 3.85
N CYS A 54 -7.94 -0.34 4.65
CA CYS A 54 -7.36 1.00 4.50
C CYS A 54 -5.84 0.97 4.73
N PHE A 55 -5.38 0.35 5.82
CA PHE A 55 -3.95 0.25 6.11
C PHE A 55 -3.21 -0.71 5.16
N ALA A 56 -3.86 -1.76 4.67
CA ALA A 56 -3.32 -2.61 3.61
C ALA A 56 -3.13 -1.83 2.30
N LEU A 57 -4.09 -0.98 1.92
CA LEU A 57 -3.93 -0.10 0.77
C LEU A 57 -2.79 0.89 0.98
N PHE A 58 -2.70 1.49 2.16
CA PHE A 58 -1.62 2.40 2.51
C PHE A 58 -0.24 1.72 2.41
N ALA A 59 -0.13 0.49 2.92
CA ALA A 59 1.08 -0.32 2.82
C ALA A 59 1.39 -0.71 1.35
N CYS A 60 0.39 -1.09 0.56
CA CYS A 60 0.57 -1.37 -0.87
C CYS A 60 1.03 -0.14 -1.65
N ALA A 61 0.47 1.03 -1.36
CA ALA A 61 0.88 2.31 -1.93
C ALA A 61 2.33 2.61 -1.58
N PHE A 62 2.69 2.55 -0.29
CA PHE A 62 4.07 2.73 0.16
C PHE A 62 5.05 1.79 -0.53
N ASN A 63 4.67 0.51 -0.63
CA ASN A 63 5.47 -0.52 -1.29
C ASN A 63 5.62 -0.29 -2.79
N LEU A 64 4.70 0.42 -3.45
CA LEU A 64 4.87 0.86 -4.83
C LEU A 64 6.13 1.72 -4.96
N LEU A 65 6.34 2.65 -4.02
CA LEU A 65 7.51 3.51 -4.02
C LEU A 65 8.77 2.75 -3.60
N ILE A 66 8.82 2.22 -2.38
CA ILE A 66 10.04 1.60 -1.87
C ILE A 66 10.40 0.32 -2.64
N GLY A 67 9.40 -0.49 -2.99
CA GLY A 67 9.58 -1.80 -3.59
C GLY A 67 9.97 -1.76 -5.06
N TYR A 68 9.58 -0.73 -5.81
CA TYR A 68 9.91 -0.65 -7.24
C TYR A 68 10.91 0.45 -7.58
N THR A 69 11.05 1.48 -6.74
CA THR A 69 12.00 2.57 -6.99
C THR A 69 13.20 2.58 -6.03
N GLY A 70 13.13 1.85 -4.92
CA GLY A 70 14.16 1.86 -3.87
C GLY A 70 14.13 3.11 -2.97
N LEU A 71 13.11 3.96 -3.09
CA LEU A 71 13.01 5.20 -2.31
C LEU A 71 12.23 4.97 -0.99
N LEU A 72 12.92 5.08 0.14
CA LEU A 72 12.34 5.05 1.48
C LEU A 72 11.85 6.46 1.87
N SER A 73 10.54 6.69 1.93
CA SER A 73 9.97 8.03 2.20
C SER A 73 9.21 8.09 3.53
N PHE A 74 9.66 8.96 4.44
CA PHE A 74 8.92 9.27 5.68
C PHE A 74 7.81 10.31 5.47
N GLY A 75 7.51 10.69 4.23
CA GLY A 75 6.47 11.67 3.88
C GLY A 75 5.06 11.09 3.72
N HIS A 76 4.89 9.77 3.79
CA HIS A 76 3.61 9.12 3.46
C HIS A 76 2.47 9.45 4.43
N ALA A 77 2.79 9.75 5.70
CA ALA A 77 1.83 10.27 6.67
C ALA A 77 1.17 11.58 6.19
N ALA A 78 1.94 12.49 5.57
CA ALA A 78 1.38 13.73 5.03
C ALA A 78 0.37 13.46 3.91
N PHE A 79 0.59 12.43 3.07
CA PHE A 79 -0.36 12.07 2.00
C PHE A 79 -1.61 11.39 2.55
N PHE A 80 -1.43 10.45 3.49
CA PHE A 80 -2.51 9.71 4.14
C PHE A 80 -3.39 10.66 4.97
N GLY A 81 -2.81 11.34 5.97
CA GLY A 81 -3.54 12.26 6.83
C GLY A 81 -3.99 13.53 6.10
N GLY A 82 -3.21 14.05 5.16
CA GLY A 82 -3.62 15.21 4.35
C GLY A 82 -4.86 14.92 3.51
N ALA A 83 -4.92 13.77 2.84
CA ALA A 83 -6.13 13.35 2.13
C ALA A 83 -7.30 13.06 3.07
N ALA A 84 -7.04 12.55 4.27
CA ALA A 84 -8.08 12.38 5.30
C ALA A 84 -8.72 13.74 5.63
N TYR A 85 -7.91 14.78 5.87
CA TYR A 85 -8.41 16.15 6.08
C TYR A 85 -9.13 16.71 4.86
N PHE A 86 -8.58 16.60 3.65
CA PHE A 86 -9.21 17.11 2.44
C PHE A 86 -10.57 16.42 2.15
N THR A 87 -10.63 15.10 2.35
CA THR A 87 -11.88 14.32 2.20
C THR A 87 -12.89 14.70 3.29
N ALA A 88 -12.45 14.72 4.55
CA ALA A 88 -13.30 15.06 5.69
C ALA A 88 -13.88 16.47 5.55
N TYR A 89 -13.04 17.45 5.22
CA TYR A 89 -13.43 18.84 5.09
C TYR A 89 -14.38 19.07 3.91
N SER A 90 -14.08 18.50 2.74
CA SER A 90 -14.96 18.63 1.57
C SER A 90 -16.34 18.01 1.82
N VAL A 91 -16.40 16.80 2.39
CA VAL A 91 -17.68 16.12 2.65
C VAL A 91 -18.47 16.80 3.76
N LYS A 92 -17.79 17.28 4.81
CA LYS A 92 -18.44 17.91 5.97
C LYS A 92 -18.89 19.35 5.71
N GLU A 93 -17.99 20.19 5.20
CA GLU A 93 -18.22 21.64 5.08
C GLU A 93 -18.78 22.04 3.71
N TRP A 94 -18.32 21.42 2.63
CA TRP A 94 -18.86 21.70 1.29
C TRP A 94 -20.09 20.86 0.98
N GLY A 95 -20.38 19.84 1.78
CA GLY A 95 -21.53 18.95 1.58
C GLY A 95 -21.46 18.13 0.28
N VAL A 96 -20.26 17.94 -0.28
CA VAL A 96 -20.11 17.16 -1.51
C VAL A 96 -20.37 15.68 -1.27
N THR A 97 -20.71 14.96 -2.34
CA THR A 97 -20.92 13.52 -2.24
C THR A 97 -19.61 12.80 -1.85
N PRO A 98 -19.70 11.65 -1.15
CA PRO A 98 -18.54 10.92 -0.64
C PRO A 98 -17.54 10.55 -1.75
N GLU A 99 -18.03 10.22 -2.94
CA GLU A 99 -17.20 9.93 -4.12
C GLU A 99 -16.37 11.15 -4.56
N ILE A 100 -16.98 12.34 -4.59
CA ILE A 100 -16.29 13.59 -4.96
C ILE A 100 -15.29 13.95 -3.86
N GLY A 101 -15.68 13.82 -2.59
CA GLY A 101 -14.79 14.03 -1.46
C GLY A 101 -13.54 13.15 -1.51
N LEU A 102 -13.71 11.86 -1.85
CA LEU A 102 -12.60 10.92 -1.99
C LEU A 102 -11.69 11.27 -3.17
N LEU A 103 -12.26 11.71 -4.30
CA LEU A 103 -11.48 12.21 -5.43
C LEU A 103 -10.71 13.49 -5.10
N ILE A 104 -11.31 14.41 -4.34
CA ILE A 104 -10.65 15.62 -3.85
C ILE A 104 -9.49 15.26 -2.93
N GLY A 105 -9.70 14.33 -1.99
CA GLY A 105 -8.65 13.83 -1.10
C GLY A 105 -7.49 13.18 -1.85
N MET A 106 -7.81 12.28 -2.77
CA MET A 106 -6.82 11.62 -3.64
C MET A 106 -6.04 12.62 -4.50
N ALA A 107 -6.74 13.59 -5.12
CA ALA A 107 -6.11 14.64 -5.93
C ALA A 107 -5.24 15.58 -5.08
N GLY A 108 -5.70 15.94 -3.88
CA GLY A 108 -4.94 16.74 -2.93
C GLY A 108 -3.67 16.03 -2.48
N ALA A 109 -3.73 14.72 -2.18
CA ALA A 109 -2.54 13.94 -1.89
C ALA A 109 -1.61 13.77 -3.10
N ALA A 110 -2.16 13.62 -4.31
CA ALA A 110 -1.36 13.60 -5.54
C ALA A 110 -0.61 14.93 -5.74
N LEU A 111 -1.27 16.06 -5.49
CA LEU A 111 -0.68 17.40 -5.56
C LEU A 111 0.40 17.59 -4.49
N LEU A 112 0.12 17.22 -3.23
CA LEU A 112 1.13 17.20 -2.16
C LEU A 112 2.31 16.32 -2.54
N GLY A 113 2.04 15.14 -3.11
CA GLY A 113 3.03 14.21 -3.63
C GLY A 113 3.88 14.83 -4.74
N LEU A 114 3.27 15.59 -5.65
CA LEU A 114 3.97 16.28 -6.72
C LEU A 114 4.92 17.34 -6.15
N VAL A 115 4.45 18.17 -5.22
CA VAL A 115 5.24 19.23 -4.59
C VAL A 115 6.38 18.64 -3.76
N ILE A 116 6.07 17.73 -2.83
CA ILE A 116 7.07 17.09 -1.96
C ILE A 116 8.06 16.26 -2.79
N GLY A 117 7.54 15.47 -3.73
CA GLY A 117 8.35 14.62 -4.61
C GLY A 117 9.30 15.42 -5.48
N PHE A 118 8.86 16.57 -6.01
CA PHE A 118 9.70 17.46 -6.79
C PHE A 118 10.96 17.84 -6.02
N PHE A 119 10.85 18.28 -4.76
CA PHE A 119 12.00 18.63 -3.94
C PHE A 119 12.81 17.40 -3.48
N ALA A 120 12.14 16.36 -2.98
CA ALA A 120 12.79 15.24 -2.33
C ALA A 120 13.63 14.39 -3.29
N ILE A 121 13.11 14.08 -4.48
CA ILE A 121 13.68 13.08 -5.42
C ILE A 121 15.05 13.47 -6.00
N ARG A 122 15.45 14.74 -5.83
CA ARG A 122 16.78 15.22 -6.20
C ARG A 122 17.90 14.61 -5.35
N ARG A 123 17.57 14.03 -4.19
CA ARG A 123 18.51 13.35 -3.30
C ARG A 123 18.21 11.85 -3.26
N GLN A 124 19.20 11.07 -2.84
CA GLN A 124 19.11 9.61 -2.74
C GLN A 124 19.39 9.15 -1.31
N GLY A 125 18.96 7.92 -1.00
CA GLY A 125 19.24 7.26 0.27
C GLY A 125 18.73 8.02 1.50
N ILE A 126 19.59 8.19 2.50
CA ILE A 126 19.25 8.80 3.78
C ILE A 126 18.84 10.27 3.61
N TYR A 127 19.48 11.00 2.71
CA TYR A 127 19.12 12.41 2.45
C TYR A 127 17.70 12.56 1.92
N PHE A 128 17.26 11.64 1.05
CA PHE A 128 15.87 11.60 0.58
C PHE A 128 14.90 11.38 1.75
N ALA A 129 15.19 10.37 2.59
CA ALA A 129 14.39 10.07 3.78
C ALA A 129 14.28 11.29 4.72
N MET A 130 15.40 11.95 5.04
CA MET A 130 15.43 13.14 5.89
C MET A 130 14.63 14.32 5.30
N ILE A 131 14.75 14.59 3.99
CA ILE A 131 13.97 15.65 3.34
C ILE A 131 12.48 15.34 3.39
N THR A 132 12.08 14.09 3.12
CA THR A 132 10.65 13.71 3.18
C THR A 132 10.10 13.79 4.60
N LEU A 133 10.90 13.45 5.63
CA LEU A 133 10.50 13.62 7.03
C LEU A 133 10.32 15.09 7.37
N ALA A 134 11.27 15.95 7.00
CA ALA A 134 11.20 17.39 7.25
C ALA A 134 9.96 18.01 6.59
N LEU A 135 9.70 17.69 5.32
CA LEU A 135 8.51 18.17 4.60
C LEU A 135 7.21 17.63 5.21
N SER A 136 7.19 16.38 5.67
CA SER A 136 6.04 15.82 6.41
C SER A 136 5.79 16.56 7.71
N GLN A 137 6.85 16.92 8.44
CA GLN A 137 6.74 17.67 9.69
C GLN A 137 6.30 19.12 9.46
N MET A 138 6.76 19.76 8.38
CA MET A 138 6.23 21.07 7.98
C MET A 138 4.72 21.00 7.71
N PHE A 139 4.26 19.96 7.01
CA PHE A 139 2.83 19.75 6.75
C PHE A 139 2.04 19.42 8.04
N TYR A 140 2.65 18.68 8.98
CA TYR A 140 2.08 18.46 10.31
C TYR A 140 1.83 19.78 11.05
N PHE A 141 2.83 20.66 11.14
CA PHE A 141 2.67 21.96 11.81
C PHE A 141 1.68 22.87 11.09
N PHE A 142 1.62 22.79 9.76
CA PHE A 142 0.57 23.45 8.98
C PHE A 142 -0.83 22.94 9.40
N CYS A 143 -1.03 21.62 9.48
CA CYS A 143 -2.30 21.05 9.92
C CYS A 143 -2.60 21.35 11.40
N LEU A 144 -1.59 21.54 12.25
CA LEU A 144 -1.81 21.94 13.64
C LEU A 144 -2.33 23.38 13.76
N GLN A 145 -1.83 24.29 12.91
CA GLN A 145 -2.17 25.72 12.99
C GLN A 145 -3.35 26.13 12.12
N ALA A 146 -3.66 25.37 11.07
CA ALA A 146 -4.72 25.72 10.15
C ALA A 146 -6.10 25.63 10.83
N PRO A 147 -6.94 26.68 10.81
CA PRO A 147 -8.24 26.64 11.49
C PRO A 147 -9.18 25.54 10.96
N PHE A 148 -9.08 25.20 9.67
CA PHE A 148 -9.99 24.25 9.02
C PHE A 148 -9.79 22.79 9.50
N THR A 149 -8.62 22.44 10.02
CA THR A 149 -8.32 21.08 10.51
C THR A 149 -8.74 20.86 11.95
N HIS A 150 -9.04 21.95 12.69
CA HIS A 150 -9.28 21.94 14.13
C HIS A 150 -8.08 21.42 14.96
N GLY A 151 -6.86 21.52 14.42
CA GLY A 151 -5.62 21.22 15.16
C GLY A 151 -5.60 19.82 15.77
N GLU A 152 -5.37 19.75 17.09
CA GLU A 152 -5.28 18.50 17.85
C GLU A 152 -6.63 17.76 17.95
N ASP A 153 -7.75 18.48 17.96
CA ASP A 153 -9.10 17.88 18.04
C ASP A 153 -9.45 17.12 16.75
N GLY A 154 -8.92 17.60 15.62
CA GLY A 154 -9.21 17.07 14.30
C GLY A 154 -10.64 17.33 13.83
N LEU A 155 -10.94 16.91 12.61
CA LEU A 155 -12.29 16.96 12.07
C LEU A 155 -13.08 15.74 12.54
N GLN A 156 -14.05 15.95 13.42
CA GLN A 156 -14.96 14.91 13.92
C GLN A 156 -16.33 14.97 13.20
N GLY A 157 -17.06 13.86 13.23
CA GLY A 157 -18.44 13.79 12.75
C GLY A 157 -18.58 13.90 11.23
N VAL A 158 -17.61 13.38 10.48
CA VAL A 158 -17.66 13.38 9.01
C VAL A 158 -18.86 12.53 8.55
N PRO A 159 -19.81 13.11 7.79
CA PRO A 159 -20.98 12.37 7.35
C PRO A 159 -20.57 11.35 6.28
N ARG A 160 -21.07 10.12 6.41
CA ARG A 160 -20.83 9.07 5.40
C ARG A 160 -21.63 9.30 4.12
N GLY A 161 -22.79 9.95 4.21
CA GLY A 161 -23.62 10.31 3.06
C GLY A 161 -24.17 9.11 2.28
N HIS A 162 -24.60 9.38 1.04
CA HIS A 162 -25.06 8.37 0.09
C HIS A 162 -24.08 8.31 -1.09
N LEU A 163 -23.58 7.13 -1.42
CA LEU A 163 -22.73 6.92 -2.59
C LEU A 163 -23.58 6.98 -3.87
N PHE A 164 -23.19 7.85 -4.80
CA PHE A 164 -23.93 8.13 -6.04
C PHE A 164 -25.41 8.50 -5.82
N GLY A 165 -25.77 8.98 -4.63
CA GLY A 165 -27.15 9.29 -4.24
C GLY A 165 -28.08 8.07 -4.08
N LEU A 166 -27.57 6.83 -4.21
CA LEU A 166 -28.38 5.61 -4.23
C LEU A 166 -28.07 4.68 -3.04
N LEU A 167 -26.80 4.58 -2.63
CA LEU A 167 -26.37 3.65 -1.59
C LEU A 167 -26.08 4.38 -0.29
N ASP A 168 -26.86 4.13 0.76
CA ASP A 168 -26.61 4.69 2.09
C ASP A 168 -25.33 4.09 2.71
N LEU A 169 -24.31 4.92 2.93
CA LEU A 169 -23.04 4.49 3.52
C LEU A 169 -23.08 4.42 5.06
N ASN A 170 -24.18 4.82 5.70
CA ASN A 170 -24.36 4.60 7.14
C ASN A 170 -24.52 3.10 7.46
N ALA A 171 -25.06 2.32 6.52
CA ALA A 171 -25.16 0.87 6.65
C ALA A 171 -23.75 0.22 6.64
N PRO A 172 -23.36 -0.54 7.70
CA PRO A 172 -22.02 -1.10 7.84
C PRO A 172 -21.55 -1.98 6.67
N LEU A 173 -22.48 -2.72 6.05
CA LEU A 173 -22.16 -3.57 4.89
C LEU A 173 -21.93 -2.75 3.62
N ASN A 174 -22.70 -1.67 3.40
CA ASN A 174 -22.55 -0.83 2.21
C ASN A 174 -21.19 -0.12 2.19
N ILE A 175 -20.78 0.46 3.33
CA ILE A 175 -19.46 1.07 3.44
C ILE A 175 -18.35 0.02 3.34
N TYR A 176 -18.53 -1.17 3.89
CA TYR A 176 -17.57 -2.26 3.73
C TYR A 176 -17.34 -2.61 2.26
N TYR A 177 -18.40 -2.84 1.49
CA TYR A 177 -18.27 -3.17 0.06
C TYR A 177 -17.72 -2.01 -0.76
N THR A 178 -17.99 -0.76 -0.36
CA THR A 178 -17.40 0.43 -0.98
C THR A 178 -15.89 0.48 -0.76
N VAL A 179 -15.43 0.26 0.49
CA VAL A 179 -14.00 0.19 0.83
C VAL A 179 -13.33 -0.98 0.12
N LEU A 180 -13.98 -2.15 0.08
CA LEU A 180 -13.47 -3.33 -0.63
C LEU A 180 -13.34 -3.07 -2.13
N ALA A 181 -14.34 -2.45 -2.76
CA ALA A 181 -14.29 -2.08 -4.17
C ALA A 181 -13.14 -1.10 -4.45
N ALA A 182 -13.00 -0.05 -3.65
CA ALA A 182 -11.90 0.91 -3.78
C ALA A 182 -10.53 0.25 -3.57
N PHE A 183 -10.41 -0.66 -2.60
CA PHE A 183 -9.20 -1.44 -2.35
C PHE A 183 -8.82 -2.32 -3.55
N VAL A 184 -9.77 -3.08 -4.10
CA VAL A 184 -9.54 -3.94 -5.27
C VAL A 184 -9.16 -3.12 -6.49
N LEU A 185 -9.88 -2.03 -6.76
CA LEU A 185 -9.57 -1.12 -7.86
C LEU A 185 -8.15 -0.54 -7.72
N ALA A 186 -7.77 -0.12 -6.52
CA ALA A 186 -6.43 0.38 -6.26
C ALA A 186 -5.35 -0.71 -6.47
N LEU A 187 -5.58 -1.95 -6.04
CA LEU A 187 -4.67 -3.07 -6.33
C LEU A 187 -4.53 -3.33 -7.83
N LEU A 188 -5.63 -3.24 -8.59
CA LEU A 188 -5.59 -3.37 -10.06
C LEU A 188 -4.78 -2.25 -10.69
N VAL A 189 -4.91 -1.01 -10.20
CA VAL A 189 -4.10 0.13 -10.65
C VAL A 189 -2.62 -0.09 -10.35
N ILE A 190 -2.28 -0.53 -9.13
CA ILE A 190 -0.89 -0.85 -8.76
C ILE A 190 -0.34 -1.97 -9.65
N TRP A 191 -1.12 -3.03 -9.85
CA TRP A 191 -0.72 -4.17 -10.69
C TRP A 191 -0.48 -3.73 -12.14
N ARG A 192 -1.38 -2.93 -12.70
CA ARG A 192 -1.26 -2.40 -14.05
C ARG A 192 -0.05 -1.49 -14.20
N PHE A 193 0.21 -0.65 -13.19
CA PHE A 193 1.34 0.28 -13.16
C PHE A 193 2.67 -0.46 -13.10
N VAL A 194 2.81 -1.44 -12.20
CA VAL A 194 4.04 -2.24 -12.01
C VAL A 194 4.36 -3.09 -13.24
N ASN A 195 3.35 -3.65 -13.91
CA ASN A 195 3.53 -4.50 -15.10
C ASN A 195 3.55 -3.71 -16.41
N SER A 196 3.50 -2.37 -16.35
CA SER A 196 3.65 -1.51 -17.52
C SER A 196 5.14 -1.27 -17.86
N PRO A 197 5.45 -0.74 -19.08
CA PRO A 197 6.80 -0.30 -19.41
C PRO A 197 7.37 0.70 -18.40
N PHE A 198 6.52 1.55 -17.80
CA PHE A 198 6.92 2.47 -16.75
C PHE A 198 7.47 1.72 -15.53
N GLY A 199 6.77 0.68 -15.06
CA GLY A 199 7.22 -0.16 -13.94
C GLY A 199 8.50 -0.92 -14.23
N MET A 200 8.71 -1.37 -15.47
CA MET A 200 9.97 -2.01 -15.88
C MET A 200 11.16 -1.05 -15.83
N ILE A 201 10.96 0.22 -16.20
CA ILE A 201 11.98 1.27 -16.09
C ILE A 201 12.25 1.59 -14.61
N LEU A 202 11.24 1.61 -13.74
CA LEU A 202 11.47 1.79 -12.30
C LEU A 202 12.35 0.68 -11.70
N LYS A 203 12.09 -0.58 -12.09
CA LYS A 203 12.92 -1.71 -11.64
C LYS A 203 14.37 -1.57 -12.09
N SER A 204 14.61 -1.16 -13.34
CA SER A 204 15.99 -0.93 -13.81
C SER A 204 16.67 0.24 -13.09
N ILE A 205 15.93 1.31 -12.78
CA ILE A 205 16.41 2.42 -11.95
C ILE A 205 16.79 1.94 -10.55
N ARG A 206 15.98 1.06 -9.95
CA ARG A 206 16.24 0.49 -8.62
C ARG A 206 17.48 -0.39 -8.60
N GLU A 207 17.72 -1.18 -9.65
CA GLU A 207 18.91 -2.03 -9.77
C GLU A 207 20.19 -1.22 -10.00
N ASN A 208 20.18 -0.32 -10.97
CA ASN A 208 21.32 0.53 -11.27
C ASN A 208 20.89 1.83 -11.95
N GLU A 209 20.77 2.88 -11.14
CA GLU A 209 20.39 4.21 -11.58
C GLU A 209 21.37 4.82 -12.60
N GLN A 210 22.68 4.63 -12.41
CA GLN A 210 23.69 5.14 -13.36
C GLN A 210 23.53 4.51 -14.74
N ARG A 211 23.25 3.20 -14.80
CA ARG A 211 23.01 2.48 -16.06
C ARG A 211 21.74 2.98 -16.75
N ALA A 212 20.67 3.23 -16.01
CA ALA A 212 19.43 3.78 -16.58
C ALA A 212 19.65 5.18 -17.19
N ILE A 213 20.49 6.02 -16.55
CA ILE A 213 20.88 7.33 -17.08
C ILE A 213 21.69 7.18 -18.37
N SER A 214 22.66 6.27 -18.41
CA SER A 214 23.46 6.01 -19.62
C SER A 214 22.63 5.51 -20.81
N LEU A 215 21.50 4.84 -20.55
CA LEU A 215 20.54 4.41 -21.57
C LEU A 215 19.57 5.54 -22.02
N GLY A 216 19.73 6.75 -21.48
CA GLY A 216 18.95 7.93 -21.87
C GLY A 216 17.63 8.11 -21.12
N TYR A 217 17.35 7.31 -20.07
CA TYR A 217 16.12 7.49 -19.29
C TYR A 217 16.21 8.69 -18.34
N SER A 218 15.16 9.52 -18.34
CA SER A 218 15.03 10.64 -17.40
C SER A 218 14.60 10.15 -16.01
N VAL A 219 15.54 9.62 -15.22
CA VAL A 219 15.28 8.95 -13.93
C VAL A 219 14.39 9.77 -12.98
N GLN A 220 14.65 11.07 -12.85
CA GLN A 220 13.90 11.94 -11.94
C GLN A 220 12.41 12.01 -12.29
N ARG A 221 12.04 12.00 -13.59
CA ARG A 221 10.64 12.04 -14.01
C ARG A 221 9.92 10.73 -13.69
N TYR A 222 10.59 9.60 -13.88
CA TYR A 222 10.03 8.28 -13.54
C TYR A 222 9.86 8.13 -12.01
N LYS A 223 10.87 8.53 -11.23
CA LYS A 223 10.77 8.57 -9.77
C LYS A 223 9.63 9.50 -9.30
N LEU A 224 9.48 10.68 -9.92
CA LEU A 224 8.40 11.63 -9.58
C LEU A 224 7.02 11.04 -9.89
N GLY A 225 6.85 10.44 -11.07
CA GLY A 225 5.59 9.77 -11.41
C GLY A 225 5.23 8.65 -10.41
N ALA A 226 6.21 7.81 -10.04
CA ALA A 226 6.00 6.78 -9.02
C ALA A 226 5.64 7.36 -7.64
N PHE A 227 6.28 8.46 -7.26
CA PHE A 227 6.02 9.15 -5.99
C PHE A 227 4.63 9.76 -5.94
N VAL A 228 4.19 10.43 -7.00
CA VAL A 228 2.84 11.01 -7.12
C VAL A 228 1.77 9.90 -7.10
N MET A 229 2.00 8.79 -7.81
CA MET A 229 1.07 7.65 -7.78
C MET A 229 0.98 7.00 -6.40
N SER A 230 2.12 6.83 -5.72
CA SER A 230 2.17 6.34 -4.34
C SER A 230 1.40 7.27 -3.40
N ALA A 231 1.61 8.59 -3.51
CA ALA A 231 0.93 9.60 -2.72
C ALA A 231 -0.59 9.60 -2.97
N ALA A 232 -1.03 9.50 -4.23
CA ALA A 232 -2.45 9.44 -4.59
C ALA A 232 -3.13 8.21 -3.95
N LEU A 233 -2.52 7.03 -4.05
CA LEU A 233 -3.07 5.80 -3.49
C LEU A 233 -3.03 5.76 -1.96
N ALA A 234 -1.98 6.32 -1.35
CA ALA A 234 -1.92 6.55 0.09
C ALA A 234 -3.01 7.54 0.54
N GLY A 235 -3.28 8.57 -0.25
CA GLY A 235 -4.36 9.53 -0.01
C GLY A 235 -5.73 8.90 -0.13
N LEU A 236 -5.95 8.01 -1.11
CA LEU A 236 -7.17 7.22 -1.23
C LEU A 236 -7.42 6.40 0.04
N ALA A 237 -6.39 5.76 0.59
CA ALA A 237 -6.49 5.04 1.86
C ALA A 237 -6.86 5.95 3.05
N GLY A 238 -6.27 7.15 3.12
CA GLY A 238 -6.56 8.14 4.16
C GLY A 238 -7.97 8.70 4.07
N GLY A 239 -8.45 9.01 2.86
CA GLY A 239 -9.81 9.46 2.61
C GLY A 239 -10.85 8.38 2.96
N LEU A 240 -10.60 7.12 2.59
CA LEU A 240 -11.46 5.99 3.00
C LEU A 240 -11.49 5.84 4.53
N LYS A 241 -10.32 5.92 5.19
CA LYS A 241 -10.23 5.89 6.66
C LYS A 241 -11.08 7.00 7.27
N ALA A 242 -11.02 8.22 6.74
CA ALA A 242 -11.78 9.36 7.27
C ALA A 242 -13.30 9.13 7.19
N LEU A 243 -13.80 8.52 6.11
CA LEU A 243 -15.22 8.17 5.96
C LEU A 243 -15.63 7.00 6.86
N VAL A 244 -14.79 5.96 6.96
CA VAL A 244 -15.05 4.78 7.79
C VAL A 244 -15.17 5.16 9.26
N PHE A 245 -14.19 5.90 9.77
CA PHE A 245 -14.12 6.29 11.17
C PHE A 245 -14.87 7.58 11.49
N GLN A 246 -15.30 8.32 10.46
CA GLN A 246 -15.98 9.61 10.57
C GLN A 246 -15.13 10.70 11.24
N PHE A 247 -13.80 10.56 11.18
CA PHE A 247 -12.87 11.57 11.67
C PHE A 247 -11.53 11.57 10.95
N ALA A 248 -10.92 12.74 10.88
CA ALA A 248 -9.54 12.97 10.46
C ALA A 248 -8.78 13.68 11.59
N THR A 249 -7.70 13.07 12.07
CA THR A 249 -6.97 13.54 13.27
C THR A 249 -5.52 13.87 12.96
N LEU A 250 -4.92 14.72 13.79
CA LEU A 250 -3.54 15.15 13.58
C LEU A 250 -2.53 14.00 13.66
N THR A 251 -2.88 12.96 14.43
CA THR A 251 -2.14 11.69 14.50
C THR A 251 -1.98 10.99 13.14
N ASP A 252 -2.91 11.19 12.20
CA ASP A 252 -2.83 10.61 10.85
C ASP A 252 -1.71 11.26 10.00
N VAL A 253 -1.33 12.50 10.32
CA VAL A 253 -0.28 13.29 9.64
C VAL A 253 1.08 13.16 10.35
N ALA A 254 1.08 12.66 11.59
CA ALA A 254 2.28 12.51 12.39
C ALA A 254 3.27 11.52 11.75
N TRP A 255 4.57 11.77 11.89
CA TRP A 255 5.60 10.94 11.24
C TRP A 255 5.57 9.47 11.69
N GLN A 256 5.03 9.20 12.87
CA GLN A 256 4.83 7.85 13.40
C GLN A 256 3.97 7.00 12.46
N MET A 257 2.98 7.58 11.77
CA MET A 257 2.19 6.87 10.75
C MET A 257 3.03 6.42 9.55
N SER A 258 4.02 7.23 9.14
CA SER A 258 5.00 6.80 8.14
C SER A 258 5.87 5.65 8.68
N GLY A 259 6.18 5.67 9.97
CA GLY A 259 6.84 4.57 10.66
C GLY A 259 6.02 3.29 10.57
N GLU A 260 4.74 3.34 10.94
CA GLU A 260 3.84 2.17 10.92
C GLU A 260 3.75 1.52 9.54
N VAL A 261 3.57 2.31 8.48
CA VAL A 261 3.49 1.75 7.11
C VAL A 261 4.81 1.15 6.63
N ILE A 262 5.95 1.72 7.07
CA ILE A 262 7.26 1.10 6.85
C ILE A 262 7.29 -0.28 7.54
N LEU A 263 6.86 -0.37 8.80
CA LEU A 263 6.81 -1.65 9.52
C LEU A 263 5.92 -2.66 8.79
N MET A 264 4.71 -2.26 8.38
CA MET A 264 3.77 -3.13 7.66
C MET A 264 4.38 -3.67 6.35
N THR A 265 5.07 -2.81 5.59
CA THR A 265 5.66 -3.22 4.31
C THR A 265 6.93 -4.06 4.46
N LEU A 266 7.80 -3.71 5.40
CA LEU A 266 9.01 -4.50 5.72
C LEU A 266 8.64 -5.91 6.22
N LEU A 267 7.69 -5.98 7.15
CA LEU A 267 7.22 -7.24 7.74
C LEU A 267 6.57 -8.14 6.70
N GLY A 268 5.74 -7.56 5.83
CA GLY A 268 5.07 -8.25 4.75
C GLY A 268 6.02 -8.77 3.66
N GLY A 269 7.04 -7.98 3.30
CA GLY A 269 8.03 -8.28 2.28
C GLY A 269 8.05 -7.21 1.17
N ILE A 270 9.15 -6.44 1.14
CA ILE A 270 9.37 -5.34 0.19
C ILE A 270 9.37 -5.85 -1.26
N GLY A 271 8.72 -5.10 -2.16
CA GLY A 271 8.73 -5.39 -3.59
C GLY A 271 7.80 -6.54 -4.00
N THR A 272 6.97 -7.03 -3.09
CA THR A 272 5.91 -8.01 -3.40
C THR A 272 4.54 -7.32 -3.43
N MET A 273 3.62 -7.77 -4.30
CA MET A 273 2.27 -7.18 -4.36
C MET A 273 1.41 -7.52 -3.13
N ILE A 274 1.61 -8.72 -2.57
CA ILE A 274 0.76 -9.29 -1.52
C ILE A 274 1.36 -9.08 -0.13
N GLY A 275 2.70 -8.94 -0.01
CA GLY A 275 3.41 -8.76 1.25
C GLY A 275 2.81 -7.69 2.15
N PRO A 276 2.68 -6.45 1.64
CA PRO A 276 2.11 -5.34 2.41
C PRO A 276 0.72 -5.62 2.98
N ILE A 277 -0.12 -6.40 2.28
CA ILE A 277 -1.48 -6.75 2.75
C ILE A 277 -1.42 -7.62 4.00
N PHE A 278 -0.56 -8.65 4.00
CA PHE A 278 -0.37 -9.50 5.18
C PHE A 278 0.35 -8.78 6.31
N GLY A 279 1.35 -7.95 5.99
CA GLY A 279 2.05 -7.15 6.99
C GLY A 279 1.13 -6.15 7.68
N ALA A 280 0.27 -5.46 6.91
CA ALA A 280 -0.79 -4.61 7.46
C ALA A 280 -1.79 -5.42 8.29
N GLY A 281 -2.22 -6.59 7.80
CA GLY A 281 -3.12 -7.47 8.54
C GLY A 281 -2.55 -7.89 9.91
N LEU A 282 -1.27 -8.26 9.96
CA LEU A 282 -0.59 -8.65 11.19
C LEU A 282 -0.44 -7.47 12.16
N VAL A 283 0.04 -6.32 11.69
CA VAL A 283 0.23 -5.13 12.55
C VAL A 283 -1.11 -4.60 13.06
N VAL A 284 -2.12 -4.47 12.19
CA VAL A 284 -3.45 -3.97 12.57
C VAL A 284 -4.16 -4.95 13.50
N ALA A 285 -4.07 -6.27 13.25
CA ALA A 285 -4.61 -7.27 14.17
C ALA A 285 -3.95 -7.20 15.54
N LEU A 286 -2.61 -7.12 15.57
CA LEU A 286 -1.86 -6.97 16.82
C LEU A 286 -2.30 -5.71 17.56
N GLN A 287 -2.34 -4.55 16.89
CA GLN A 287 -2.81 -3.30 17.48
C GLN A 287 -4.24 -3.44 18.04
N ASN A 288 -5.13 -4.15 17.34
CA ASN A 288 -6.52 -4.31 17.77
C ASN A 288 -6.66 -5.24 18.99
N TYR A 289 -5.96 -6.37 19.02
CA TYR A 289 -6.01 -7.31 20.15
C TYR A 289 -5.33 -6.74 21.41
N LEU A 290 -4.30 -5.93 21.22
CA LEU A 290 -3.51 -5.37 22.31
C LEU A 290 -4.06 -4.03 22.80
N ALA A 291 -4.97 -3.40 22.05
CA ALA A 291 -5.62 -2.15 22.45
C ALA A 291 -6.39 -2.27 23.77
N THR A 292 -6.87 -3.46 24.13
CA THR A 292 -7.57 -3.73 25.40
C THR A 292 -6.65 -4.24 26.51
N SER A 293 -5.34 -4.35 26.26
CA SER A 293 -4.37 -4.80 27.26
C SER A 293 -3.74 -3.61 27.99
N ASP A 294 -3.31 -3.81 29.23
CA ASP A 294 -2.66 -2.77 30.05
C ASP A 294 -1.24 -2.40 29.55
N PHE A 295 -0.72 -3.12 28.56
CA PHE A 295 0.62 -2.89 28.04
C PHE A 295 0.64 -1.85 26.91
N PRO A 296 1.69 -1.00 26.84
CA PRO A 296 1.85 -0.06 25.74
C PRO A 296 1.99 -0.78 24.39
N VAL A 297 0.98 -0.66 23.53
CA VAL A 297 0.91 -1.34 22.22
C VAL A 297 2.14 -1.03 21.36
N THR A 298 2.66 0.19 21.43
CA THR A 298 3.86 0.64 20.69
C THR A 298 5.12 -0.15 21.04
N ILE A 299 5.29 -0.55 22.31
CA ILE A 299 6.46 -1.32 22.75
C ILE A 299 6.38 -2.74 22.20
N ILE A 300 5.21 -3.38 22.30
CA ILE A 300 5.04 -4.76 21.85
C ILE A 300 5.10 -4.86 20.33
N THR A 301 4.49 -3.92 19.61
CA THR A 301 4.61 -3.85 18.14
C THR A 301 6.06 -3.66 17.69
N GLY A 302 6.84 -2.82 18.39
CA GLY A 302 8.27 -2.65 18.14
C GLY A 302 9.09 -3.92 18.42
N LEU A 303 8.78 -4.65 19.49
CA LEU A 303 9.47 -5.90 19.85
C LEU A 303 9.16 -7.03 18.86
N VAL A 304 7.87 -7.20 18.51
CA VAL A 304 7.44 -8.16 17.48
C VAL A 304 8.10 -7.85 16.15
N PHE A 305 8.17 -6.57 15.78
CA PHE A 305 8.88 -6.15 14.58
C PHE A 305 10.38 -6.51 14.63
N MET A 306 11.06 -6.22 15.75
CA MET A 306 12.48 -6.55 15.92
C MET A 306 12.70 -8.06 15.78
N ALA A 307 11.87 -8.87 16.45
CA ALA A 307 11.91 -10.32 16.32
C ALA A 307 11.70 -10.77 14.87
N CYS A 308 10.68 -10.23 14.19
CA CYS A 308 10.39 -10.59 12.81
C CYS A 308 11.50 -10.19 11.84
N VAL A 309 12.14 -9.03 11.99
CA VAL A 309 13.24 -8.60 11.11
C VAL A 309 14.51 -9.42 11.35
N LEU A 310 14.79 -9.78 12.61
CA LEU A 310 15.93 -10.63 12.96
C LEU A 310 15.75 -12.07 12.44
N VAL A 311 14.54 -12.60 12.49
CA VAL A 311 14.22 -13.98 12.07
C VAL A 311 13.98 -14.07 10.56
N PHE A 312 13.24 -13.13 9.96
CA PHE A 312 12.80 -13.14 8.57
C PHE A 312 13.48 -12.03 7.75
N ARG A 313 14.70 -12.30 7.27
CA ARG A 313 15.50 -11.34 6.48
C ARG A 313 14.84 -10.86 5.17
N ARG A 314 13.83 -11.58 4.65
CA ARG A 314 13.10 -11.25 3.41
C ARG A 314 11.64 -10.81 3.64
N GLY A 315 11.20 -10.71 4.91
CA GLY A 315 9.79 -10.56 5.29
C GLY A 315 9.02 -11.89 5.19
N LEU A 316 7.82 -11.94 5.76
CA LEU A 316 7.01 -13.16 5.91
C LEU A 316 6.68 -13.82 4.56
N ILE A 317 6.26 -13.03 3.58
CA ILE A 317 5.92 -13.56 2.25
C ILE A 317 7.19 -13.83 1.42
N GLY A 318 8.24 -13.05 1.61
CA GLY A 318 9.53 -13.31 0.97
C GLY A 318 10.11 -14.67 1.37
N GLU A 319 9.96 -15.04 2.65
CA GLU A 319 10.36 -16.35 3.16
C GLU A 319 9.43 -17.47 2.66
N PHE A 320 8.12 -17.22 2.60
CA PHE A 320 7.15 -18.17 2.03
C PHE A 320 7.46 -18.50 0.56
N TYR A 321 7.80 -17.50 -0.26
CA TYR A 321 8.21 -17.72 -1.64
C TYR A 321 9.58 -18.42 -1.78
N ALA A 322 10.50 -18.22 -0.82
CA ALA A 322 11.78 -18.91 -0.79
C ALA A 322 11.67 -20.40 -0.37
N SER A 323 10.64 -20.73 0.41
CA SER A 323 10.36 -22.08 0.91
C SER A 323 10.10 -23.11 -0.19
N ARG A 324 10.28 -24.41 0.11
CA ARG A 324 10.01 -25.52 -0.82
C ARG A 324 8.54 -25.54 -1.30
N LEU A 325 7.62 -24.99 -0.52
CA LEU A 325 6.19 -24.91 -0.84
C LEU A 325 5.89 -23.82 -1.88
N GLY A 326 6.50 -22.64 -1.76
CA GLY A 326 6.39 -21.54 -2.74
C GLY A 326 6.97 -21.90 -4.11
N ARG A 327 8.09 -22.64 -4.14
CA ARG A 327 8.67 -23.18 -5.38
C ARG A 327 7.80 -24.24 -6.04
N ARG A 328 7.11 -25.09 -5.26
CA ARG A 328 6.14 -26.08 -5.79
C ARG A 328 4.88 -25.42 -6.35
N LEU A 329 4.48 -24.26 -5.84
CA LEU A 329 3.31 -23.49 -6.31
C LEU A 329 3.63 -22.52 -7.48
N GLY A 330 4.84 -22.56 -8.05
CA GLY A 330 5.19 -21.76 -9.23
C GLY A 330 5.37 -20.25 -8.97
N PHE A 331 5.55 -19.86 -7.71
CA PHE A 331 5.93 -18.49 -7.36
C PHE A 331 7.45 -18.38 -7.30
N GLN A 332 8.07 -18.07 -8.43
CA GLN A 332 9.51 -17.77 -8.47
C GLN A 332 9.75 -16.29 -8.15
N HIS A 333 10.65 -16.07 -7.19
CA HIS A 333 11.17 -14.74 -6.86
C HIS A 333 12.08 -14.29 -8.02
N ARG A 334 11.56 -13.41 -8.89
CA ARG A 334 12.42 -12.62 -9.78
C ARG A 334 12.93 -11.45 -8.94
N GLY A 335 14.08 -11.69 -8.30
CA GLY A 335 14.88 -10.65 -7.64
C GLY A 335 15.35 -9.61 -8.64
#